data_AF-C1LJD7-F1
#
_entry.id   AF-C1LJD7-F1
#
_cell.length_a   1.000
_cell.length_b   1.000
_cell.length_c   1.000
_cell.angle_alpha   90.00
_cell.angle_beta   90.00
_cell.angle_gamma   90.00
#
_symmetry.space_group_name_H-M   'P 1'
#
loop_
_entity.id
_entity.type
_entity.pdbx_description
1 polymer ?
#
loop_
_entity_poly.entity_id
_entity_poly.type
_entity_poly.pdbx_seq_one_letter_code
_entity_poly.pdbx_strand_id
1 'polypeptide(L)'
;MARKHHPDRQKTSEEKIKAEERFRIINTAYEILSDPEQRTEYDYMLDNPDQMYFHYYQYYRRRVSTKVDVRLVILSILLIISSIQYAGQWTSYNHALSYLLKDPKHRAKAKQLASAEGRLNISKYEVGRRLTRDELKEREEQLLRSILKETVELRNFLLIKKKLVEFVPLKIQIQNVIDDIPNVLDLHQ
;
A
#
# COMPACT_ATOMS: atom_id res chain seq x y z
N MET A 1 46.21 20.97 10.06
CA MET A 1 45.14 21.91 10.48
C MET A 1 44.46 21.47 11.78
N ALA A 2 44.06 20.19 11.93
CA ALA A 2 43.37 19.66 13.12
C ALA A 2 44.05 19.95 14.49
N ARG A 3 45.38 19.82 14.58
CA ARG A 3 46.16 20.12 15.81
C ARG A 3 46.10 21.58 16.29
N LYS A 4 45.72 22.53 15.43
CA LYS A 4 45.65 23.98 15.73
C LYS A 4 44.27 24.41 16.29
N HIS A 5 43.21 23.66 16.00
CA HIS A 5 41.82 24.00 16.38
C HIS A 5 41.22 23.06 17.42
N HIS A 6 42.04 22.27 18.13
CA HIS A 6 41.56 21.39 19.18
C HIS A 6 41.04 22.22 20.39
N PRO A 7 39.83 21.97 20.91
CA PRO A 7 39.20 22.78 21.97
C PRO A 7 40.02 22.78 23.27
N ASP A 8 40.75 21.70 23.54
CA ASP A 8 41.64 21.56 24.70
C ASP A 8 42.86 22.51 24.69
N ARG A 9 43.11 23.20 23.56
CA ARG A 9 44.22 24.16 23.42
C ARG A 9 43.78 25.62 23.57
N GLN A 10 42.49 25.88 23.72
CA GLN A 10 41.94 27.24 23.84
C GLN A 10 41.72 27.61 25.31
N LYS A 11 42.02 28.86 25.66
CA LYS A 11 42.08 29.30 27.06
C LYS A 11 40.75 29.86 27.56
N THR A 12 39.96 30.48 26.69
CA THR A 12 38.67 31.09 27.04
C THR A 12 37.48 30.27 26.53
N SER A 13 36.33 30.39 27.21
CA SER A 13 35.11 29.65 26.85
C SER A 13 34.63 29.98 25.43
N GLU A 14 34.71 31.25 25.01
CA GLU A 14 34.29 31.69 23.68
C GLU A 14 35.21 31.18 22.56
N GLU A 15 36.53 31.12 22.81
CA GLU A 15 37.50 30.57 21.86
C GLU A 15 37.35 29.06 21.72
N LYS A 16 36.98 28.36 22.80
CA LYS A 16 36.65 26.92 22.77
C LYS A 16 35.48 26.65 21.84
N ILE A 17 34.40 27.43 21.95
CA ILE A 17 33.21 27.29 21.08
C ILE A 17 33.59 27.52 19.61
N LYS A 18 34.29 28.61 19.30
CA LYS A 18 34.75 28.91 17.92
C LYS A 18 35.72 27.87 17.38
N ALA A 19 36.57 27.30 18.23
CA ALA A 19 37.50 26.26 17.84
C ALA A 19 36.78 24.93 17.58
N GLU A 20 35.77 24.59 18.38
CA GLU A 20 34.94 23.40 18.21
C GLU A 20 34.17 23.43 16.88
N GLU A 21 33.56 24.56 16.53
CA GLU A 21 32.89 24.74 15.22
C GLU A 21 33.86 24.57 14.05
N ARG A 22 35.03 25.21 14.11
CA ARG A 22 36.07 25.06 13.08
C ARG A 22 36.60 23.64 13.02
N PHE A 23 36.75 22.98 14.16
CA PHE A 23 37.19 21.60 14.23
C PHE A 23 36.18 20.66 13.58
N ARG A 24 34.88 20.87 13.83
CA ARG A 24 33.80 20.12 13.17
C ARG A 24 33.87 20.26 11.65
N ILE A 25 34.00 21.49 11.14
CA ILE A 25 34.10 21.74 9.69
C ILE A 25 35.33 21.06 9.10
N ILE A 26 36.49 21.16 9.76
CA ILE A 26 37.73 20.51 9.32
C ILE A 26 37.57 18.98 9.29
N ASN A 27 36.90 18.41 10.29
CA ASN A 27 36.66 16.97 10.36
C ASN A 27 35.72 16.52 9.24
N THR A 28 34.60 17.23 9.01
CA THR A 28 33.70 16.95 7.89
C THR A 28 34.41 17.06 6.54
N ALA A 29 35.22 18.11 6.34
CA ALA A 29 35.98 18.27 5.11
C ALA A 29 36.99 17.13 4.92
N TYR A 30 37.64 16.67 5.99
CA TYR A 30 38.56 15.54 5.94
C TYR A 30 37.82 14.24 5.59
N GLU A 31 36.68 13.96 6.22
CA GLU A 31 35.85 12.78 5.94
C GLU A 31 35.45 12.71 4.46
N ILE A 32 34.97 13.82 3.89
CA ILE A 32 34.54 13.89 2.49
C ILE A 32 35.72 13.80 1.52
N LEU A 33 36.81 14.52 1.79
CA LEU A 33 37.95 14.61 0.85
C LEU A 33 38.94 13.45 0.96
N SER A 34 38.92 12.69 2.06
CA SER A 34 39.80 11.53 2.25
C SER A 34 39.30 10.27 1.53
N ASP A 35 37.98 10.14 1.36
CA ASP A 35 37.35 9.05 0.61
C ASP A 35 37.24 9.44 -0.88
N PRO A 36 37.90 8.71 -1.80
CA PRO A 36 37.89 9.05 -3.22
C PRO A 36 36.47 9.06 -3.82
N GLU A 37 35.57 8.19 -3.35
CA GLU A 37 34.19 8.16 -3.88
C GLU A 37 33.35 9.34 -3.39
N GLN A 38 33.56 9.80 -2.15
CA GLN A 38 32.88 10.99 -1.62
C GLN A 38 33.42 12.26 -2.25
N ARG A 39 34.72 12.30 -2.52
CA ARG A 39 35.34 13.40 -3.22
C ARG A 39 34.79 13.54 -4.63
N THR A 40 34.69 12.45 -5.39
CA THR A 40 34.12 12.49 -6.75
C THR A 40 32.65 12.94 -6.76
N GLU A 41 31.84 12.46 -5.81
CA GLU A 41 30.43 12.91 -5.68
C GLU A 41 30.34 14.41 -5.33
N TYR A 42 31.21 14.88 -4.43
CA TYR A 42 31.28 16.29 -4.05
C TYR A 42 31.73 17.18 -5.22
N ASP A 43 32.75 16.76 -5.96
CA ASP A 43 33.23 17.46 -7.16
C ASP A 43 32.12 17.50 -8.23
N TYR A 44 31.41 16.38 -8.46
CA TYR A 44 30.27 16.34 -9.37
C TYR A 44 29.11 17.27 -8.95
N MET A 45 28.86 17.40 -7.65
CA MET A 45 27.87 18.34 -7.11
C MET A 45 28.24 19.79 -7.37
N LEU A 46 29.53 20.14 -7.26
CA LEU A 46 30.02 21.48 -7.57
C LEU A 46 29.90 21.81 -9.06
N ASP A 47 30.16 20.83 -9.92
CA ASP A 47 30.11 21.00 -11.38
C ASP A 47 28.67 21.04 -11.93
N ASN A 48 27.69 20.45 -11.22
CA ASN A 48 26.29 20.33 -11.64
C ASN A 48 25.30 20.90 -10.60
N PRO A 49 25.31 22.21 -10.31
CA PRO A 49 24.48 22.80 -9.26
C PRO A 49 22.97 22.75 -9.56
N ASP A 50 22.59 22.52 -10.82
CA ASP A 50 21.20 22.39 -11.28
C ASP A 50 20.55 21.06 -10.87
N GLN A 51 21.33 20.01 -10.61
CA GLN A 51 20.85 18.67 -10.26
C GLN A 51 20.59 18.47 -8.76
N MET A 52 19.94 19.43 -8.11
CA MET A 52 19.71 19.44 -6.66
C MET A 52 19.09 18.14 -6.10
N TYR A 53 18.11 17.56 -6.81
CA TYR A 53 17.43 16.34 -6.37
C TYR A 53 18.34 15.11 -6.39
N PHE A 54 19.25 15.03 -7.36
CA PHE A 54 20.17 13.91 -7.52
C PHE A 54 21.22 13.91 -6.41
N HIS A 55 21.82 15.06 -6.11
CA HIS A 55 22.80 15.23 -5.03
C HIS A 55 22.18 14.92 -3.67
N TYR A 56 20.94 15.36 -3.44
CA TYR A 56 20.21 15.03 -2.22
C TYR A 56 20.01 13.52 -2.07
N TYR A 57 19.60 12.83 -3.15
CA TYR A 57 19.42 11.38 -3.12
C TYR A 57 20.73 10.64 -2.81
N GLN A 58 21.85 10.99 -3.45
CA GLN A 58 23.13 10.32 -3.22
C GLN A 58 23.65 10.51 -1.79
N TYR A 59 23.58 11.74 -1.26
CA TYR A 59 23.99 12.05 0.12
C TYR A 59 23.23 11.20 1.15
N TYR A 60 21.91 11.03 0.98
CA TYR A 60 21.11 10.23 1.89
C TYR A 60 21.30 8.72 1.68
N ARG A 61 21.44 8.25 0.44
CA ARG A 61 21.59 6.81 0.13
C ARG A 61 22.71 6.13 0.91
N ARG A 62 23.84 6.83 1.14
CA ARG A 62 24.99 6.29 1.87
C ARG A 62 24.75 6.21 3.38
N ARG A 63 24.19 7.27 3.99
CA ARG A 63 23.93 7.31 5.44
C ARG A 63 22.75 6.45 5.87
N VAL A 64 21.71 6.40 5.02
CA VAL A 64 20.49 5.62 5.27
C VAL A 64 20.48 4.32 4.48
N SER A 65 21.64 3.71 4.24
CA SER A 65 21.76 2.38 3.61
C SER A 65 21.08 1.32 4.48
N THR A 66 19.75 1.30 4.45
CA THR A 66 18.91 0.33 5.11
C THR A 66 19.21 -1.00 4.46
N LYS A 67 19.62 -1.98 5.27
CA LYS A 67 19.94 -3.35 4.83
C LYS A 67 18.75 -4.12 4.26
N VAL A 68 17.59 -3.48 4.10
CA VAL A 68 16.35 -4.06 3.59
C VAL A 68 16.07 -3.50 2.19
N ASP A 69 15.85 -4.38 1.22
CA ASP A 69 15.50 -3.98 -0.14
C ASP A 69 14.20 -3.18 -0.16
N VAL A 70 14.22 -2.00 -0.76
CA VAL A 70 13.04 -1.12 -0.88
C VAL A 70 11.87 -1.85 -1.57
N ARG A 71 12.18 -2.79 -2.47
CA ARG A 71 11.18 -3.66 -3.12
C ARG A 71 10.37 -4.48 -2.12
N LEU A 72 11.00 -5.03 -1.07
CA LEU A 72 10.32 -5.79 -0.03
C LEU A 72 9.40 -4.90 0.81
N VAL A 73 9.78 -3.65 1.04
CA VAL A 73 8.95 -2.65 1.75
C VAL A 73 7.72 -2.30 0.93
N ILE A 74 7.88 -2.06 -0.38
CA ILE A 74 6.74 -1.79 -1.27
C ILE A 74 5.80 -3.00 -1.32
N LEU A 75 6.35 -4.21 -1.44
CA LEU A 75 5.56 -5.44 -1.43
C LEU A 75 4.79 -5.64 -0.12
N SER A 76 5.39 -5.34 1.04
CA SER A 76 4.71 -5.47 2.33
C SER A 76 3.58 -4.45 2.48
N ILE A 77 3.79 -3.21 2.07
CA ILE A 77 2.75 -2.17 2.07
C ILE A 77 1.58 -2.57 1.15
N LEU A 78 1.87 -3.05 -0.06
CA LEU A 78 0.84 -3.54 -0.99
C LEU A 78 0.05 -4.71 -0.39
N LEU A 79 0.72 -5.64 0.28
CA LEU A 79 0.07 -6.77 0.95
C LEU A 79 -0.82 -6.32 2.10
N ILE A 80 -0.37 -5.34 2.89
CA ILE A 80 -1.15 -4.77 3.99
C ILE A 80 -2.40 -4.06 3.46
N ILE A 81 -2.24 -3.19 2.47
CA ILE A 81 -3.36 -2.47 1.83
C ILE A 81 -4.37 -3.48 1.25
N SER A 82 -3.87 -4.52 0.55
CA SER A 82 -4.71 -5.58 0.00
C SER A 82 -5.48 -6.32 1.10
N SER A 83 -4.85 -6.63 2.22
CA SER A 83 -5.48 -7.31 3.36
C SER A 83 -6.59 -6.46 3.99
N ILE A 84 -6.35 -5.16 4.18
CA ILE A 84 -7.34 -4.21 4.71
C ILE A 84 -8.51 -4.07 3.73
N GLN A 85 -8.23 -3.95 2.43
CA GLN A 85 -9.27 -3.90 1.39
C GLN A 85 -10.13 -5.16 1.38
N TYR A 86 -9.51 -6.34 1.52
CA TYR A 86 -10.21 -7.62 1.58
C TYR A 86 -11.13 -7.69 2.80
N ALA A 87 -10.63 -7.32 3.99
CA ALA A 87 -11.43 -7.29 5.21
C ALA A 87 -12.60 -6.28 5.11
N GLY A 88 -12.35 -5.09 4.55
CA GLY A 88 -13.39 -4.08 4.33
C GLY A 88 -14.45 -4.49 3.30
N GLN A 89 -14.06 -5.22 2.25
CA GLN A 89 -15.01 -5.79 1.30
C GLN A 89 -15.92 -6.83 1.94
N TRP A 90 -15.36 -7.69 2.81
CA TRP A 90 -16.16 -8.68 3.54
C TRP A 90 -17.22 -8.05 4.44
N THR A 91 -16.88 -6.99 5.18
CA THR A 91 -17.84 -6.30 6.06
C THR A 91 -18.88 -5.53 5.25
N SER A 92 -18.45 -4.78 4.21
CA SER A 92 -19.34 -4.06 3.31
C SER A 92 -20.34 -5.00 2.61
N TYR A 93 -19.89 -6.19 2.20
CA TYR A 93 -20.73 -7.23 1.60
C TYR A 93 -21.87 -7.64 2.53
N ASN A 94 -21.56 -7.95 3.79
CA ASN A 94 -22.56 -8.36 4.77
C ASN A 94 -23.58 -7.25 5.05
N HIS A 95 -23.12 -6.00 5.14
CA HIS A 95 -24.00 -4.84 5.29
C HIS A 95 -24.92 -4.65 4.07
N ALA A 96 -24.38 -4.66 2.85
CA ALA A 96 -25.17 -4.49 1.63
C ALA A 96 -26.24 -5.57 1.47
N LEU A 97 -25.92 -6.84 1.75
CA LEU A 97 -26.88 -7.94 1.70
C LEU A 97 -28.05 -7.74 2.67
N SER A 98 -27.77 -7.27 3.89
CA SER A 98 -28.81 -6.98 4.88
C SER A 98 -29.73 -5.80 4.47
N TYR A 99 -29.19 -4.80 3.77
CA TYR A 99 -29.99 -3.70 3.22
C TYR A 99 -30.89 -4.17 2.07
N LEU A 100 -30.38 -5.00 1.17
CA LEU A 100 -31.14 -5.53 0.04
C LEU A 100 -32.33 -6.40 0.48
N LEU A 101 -32.21 -7.10 1.61
CA LEU A 101 -33.30 -7.91 2.17
C LEU A 101 -34.41 -7.07 2.81
N LYS A 102 -34.07 -5.90 3.34
CA LYS A 102 -35.04 -4.96 3.93
C LYS A 102 -35.85 -4.22 2.87
N ASP A 103 -35.29 -4.00 1.68
CA ASP A 103 -35.98 -3.30 0.59
C ASP A 103 -37.07 -4.20 -0.06
N PRO A 104 -38.35 -3.81 -0.05
CA PRO A 104 -39.44 -4.58 -0.64
C PRO A 104 -39.25 -4.84 -2.15
N LYS A 105 -38.57 -3.96 -2.89
CA LYS A 105 -38.36 -4.10 -4.35
C LYS A 105 -37.39 -5.23 -4.68
N HIS A 106 -36.30 -5.34 -3.92
CA HIS A 106 -35.31 -6.40 -4.07
C HIS A 106 -35.84 -7.75 -3.57
N ARG A 107 -36.63 -7.72 -2.49
CA ARG A 107 -37.34 -8.90 -1.99
C ARG A 107 -38.32 -9.47 -3.01
N ALA A 108 -39.06 -8.62 -3.72
CA ALA A 108 -39.98 -9.05 -4.78
C ALA A 108 -39.24 -9.71 -5.97
N LYS A 109 -38.13 -9.12 -6.42
CA LYS A 109 -37.28 -9.72 -7.47
C LYS A 109 -36.66 -11.04 -7.03
N ALA A 110 -36.19 -11.14 -5.79
CA ALA A 110 -35.65 -12.38 -5.23
C ALA A 110 -36.71 -13.48 -5.15
N LYS A 111 -37.96 -13.14 -4.79
CA LYS A 111 -39.10 -14.08 -4.85
C LYS A 111 -39.42 -14.53 -6.28
N GLN A 112 -39.40 -13.61 -7.25
CA GLN A 112 -39.61 -13.96 -8.66
C GLN A 112 -38.53 -14.91 -9.17
N LEU A 113 -37.26 -14.64 -8.85
CA LEU A 113 -36.14 -15.49 -9.23
C LEU A 113 -36.21 -16.87 -8.55
N ALA A 114 -36.55 -16.90 -7.26
CA ALA A 114 -36.79 -18.14 -6.51
C ALA A 114 -37.92 -18.98 -7.10
N SER A 115 -38.95 -18.34 -7.65
CA SER A 115 -40.09 -19.00 -8.30
C SER A 115 -39.70 -19.57 -9.66
N ALA A 116 -38.86 -18.82 -10.41
CA ALA A 116 -38.35 -19.26 -11.71
C ALA A 116 -37.39 -20.45 -11.57
N GLU A 117 -36.59 -20.50 -10.50
CA GLU A 117 -35.69 -21.62 -10.18
C GLU A 117 -36.39 -22.80 -9.51
N GLY A 118 -37.70 -22.73 -9.24
CA GLY A 118 -38.45 -23.79 -8.56
C GLY A 118 -38.10 -23.99 -7.08
N ARG A 119 -37.34 -23.07 -6.47
CA ARG A 119 -36.83 -23.16 -5.09
C ARG A 119 -37.78 -22.58 -4.03
N LEU A 120 -38.91 -21.99 -4.43
CA LEU A 120 -39.83 -21.29 -3.51
C LEU A 120 -40.72 -22.21 -2.66
N ASN A 121 -40.64 -23.53 -2.80
CA ASN A 121 -41.43 -24.46 -2.00
C ASN A 121 -40.82 -24.66 -0.60
N ILE A 122 -41.16 -23.80 0.35
CA ILE A 122 -40.90 -24.05 1.77
C ILE A 122 -41.84 -25.16 2.26
N SER A 123 -41.28 -26.29 2.70
CA SER A 123 -42.06 -27.37 3.33
C SER A 123 -42.68 -26.87 4.64
N LYS A 124 -43.97 -27.13 4.84
CA LYS A 124 -44.70 -26.82 6.09
C LYS A 124 -44.39 -27.82 7.22
N TYR A 125 -43.66 -28.87 6.91
CA TYR A 125 -43.34 -29.98 7.81
C TYR A 125 -41.84 -30.29 7.74
N GLU A 126 -41.21 -30.44 8.89
CA GLU A 126 -39.80 -30.77 9.02
C GLU A 126 -39.63 -31.71 10.22
N VAL A 127 -38.88 -32.81 10.03
CA VAL A 127 -38.66 -33.86 11.07
C VAL A 127 -39.96 -34.26 11.80
N GLY A 128 -41.04 -34.51 11.05
CA GLY A 128 -42.31 -34.98 11.61
C GLY A 128 -43.15 -33.94 12.37
N ARG A 129 -42.71 -32.69 12.50
CA ARG A 129 -43.46 -31.60 13.17
C ARG A 129 -43.90 -30.52 12.17
N ARG A 130 -45.09 -29.95 12.39
CA ARG A 130 -45.56 -28.76 11.67
C ARG A 130 -44.77 -27.54 12.16
N LEU A 131 -44.12 -26.86 11.22
CA LEU A 131 -43.32 -25.68 11.51
C LEU A 131 -44.22 -24.51 11.95
N THR A 132 -43.79 -23.74 12.94
CA THR A 132 -44.53 -22.56 13.41
C THR A 132 -44.50 -21.44 12.37
N ARG A 133 -45.43 -20.48 12.48
CA ARG A 133 -45.53 -19.36 11.53
C ARG A 133 -44.24 -18.53 11.46
N ASP A 134 -43.50 -18.42 12.55
CA ASP A 134 -42.28 -17.62 12.62
C ASP A 134 -41.06 -18.38 12.06
N GLU A 135 -40.95 -19.68 12.35
CA GLU A 135 -39.92 -20.54 11.73
C GLU A 135 -40.09 -20.63 10.20
N LEU A 136 -41.33 -20.62 9.69
CA LEU A 136 -41.58 -20.57 8.24
C LEU A 136 -41.06 -19.28 7.61
N LYS A 137 -41.29 -18.13 8.25
CA LYS A 137 -40.81 -16.83 7.76
C LYS A 137 -39.29 -16.77 7.75
N GLU A 138 -38.63 -17.27 8.78
CA GLU A 138 -37.17 -17.34 8.84
C GLU A 138 -36.60 -18.20 7.71
N ARG A 139 -37.26 -19.32 7.39
CA ARG A 139 -36.89 -20.15 6.23
C ARG A 139 -37.06 -19.42 4.90
N GLU A 140 -38.15 -18.69 4.71
CA GLU A 140 -38.31 -17.87 3.50
C GLU A 140 -37.20 -16.81 3.41
N GLU A 141 -36.85 -16.19 4.53
CA GLU A 141 -35.83 -15.15 4.60
C GLU A 141 -34.43 -15.71 4.34
N GLN A 142 -34.11 -16.90 4.87
CA GLN A 142 -32.87 -17.62 4.58
C GLN A 142 -32.75 -17.99 3.10
N LEU A 143 -33.84 -18.43 2.48
CA LEU A 143 -33.87 -18.76 1.06
C LEU A 143 -33.71 -17.53 0.17
N LEU A 144 -34.35 -16.42 0.54
CA LEU A 144 -34.15 -15.14 -0.16
C LEU A 144 -32.72 -14.62 0.02
N ARG A 145 -32.14 -14.80 1.20
CA ARG A 145 -30.75 -14.44 1.50
C ARG A 145 -29.76 -15.26 0.68
N SER A 146 -29.98 -16.55 0.49
CA SER A 146 -29.09 -17.39 -0.34
C SER A 146 -29.15 -17.00 -1.81
N ILE A 147 -30.33 -16.71 -2.35
CA ILE A 147 -30.51 -16.29 -3.76
C ILE A 147 -29.91 -14.90 -3.99
N LEU A 148 -30.12 -13.96 -3.07
CA LEU A 148 -29.49 -12.64 -3.14
C LEU A 148 -27.97 -12.72 -3.00
N LYS A 149 -27.48 -13.62 -2.15
CA LYS A 149 -26.05 -13.91 -2.01
C LYS A 149 -25.45 -14.41 -3.33
N GLU A 150 -26.04 -15.42 -3.95
CA GLU A 150 -25.56 -15.97 -5.24
C GLU A 150 -25.58 -14.91 -6.35
N THR A 151 -26.66 -14.13 -6.46
CA THR A 151 -26.77 -13.08 -7.48
C THR A 151 -25.77 -11.93 -7.28
N VAL A 152 -25.56 -11.50 -6.04
CA VAL A 152 -24.58 -10.44 -5.70
C VAL A 152 -23.15 -10.95 -5.83
N GLU A 153 -22.86 -12.19 -5.44
CA GLU A 153 -21.53 -12.82 -5.60
C GLU A 153 -21.13 -12.95 -7.07
N LEU A 154 -22.05 -13.39 -7.94
CA LEU A 154 -21.80 -13.42 -9.39
C LEU A 154 -21.51 -12.01 -9.92
N ARG A 155 -22.26 -11.00 -9.46
CA ARG A 155 -22.04 -9.61 -9.86
C ARG A 155 -20.71 -9.06 -9.34
N ASN A 156 -20.34 -9.36 -8.10
CA ASN A 156 -19.06 -8.94 -7.51
C ASN A 156 -17.88 -9.64 -8.19
N PHE A 157 -17.98 -10.94 -8.48
CA PHE A 157 -16.96 -11.68 -9.23
C PHE A 157 -16.76 -11.08 -10.63
N LEU A 158 -17.85 -10.75 -11.32
CA LEU A 158 -17.80 -10.08 -12.63
C LEU A 158 -17.20 -8.66 -12.54
N LEU A 159 -17.54 -7.90 -11.50
CA LEU A 159 -16.98 -6.56 -11.26
C LEU A 159 -15.49 -6.61 -10.91
N ILE A 160 -15.06 -7.58 -10.10
CA ILE A 160 -13.66 -7.82 -9.76
C ILE A 160 -12.88 -8.22 -11.00
N LYS A 161 -13.41 -9.16 -11.81
CA LYS A 161 -12.82 -9.50 -13.12
C LYS A 161 -12.70 -8.27 -14.01
N LYS A 162 -13.74 -7.44 -14.10
CA LYS A 162 -13.74 -6.24 -14.93
C LYS A 162 -12.69 -5.23 -14.46
N LYS A 163 -12.64 -4.94 -13.14
CA LYS A 163 -11.61 -4.08 -12.56
C LYS A 163 -10.21 -4.64 -12.80
N LEU A 164 -10.00 -5.94 -12.58
CA LEU A 164 -8.71 -6.58 -12.84
C LEU A 164 -8.29 -6.41 -14.31
N VAL A 165 -9.21 -6.60 -15.26
CA VAL A 165 -8.96 -6.38 -16.69
C VAL A 165 -8.63 -4.92 -17.01
N GLU A 166 -9.26 -3.94 -16.34
CA GLU A 166 -8.90 -2.52 -16.44
C GLU A 166 -7.55 -2.19 -15.77
N PHE A 167 -7.14 -2.94 -14.75
CA PHE A 167 -5.83 -2.78 -14.12
C PHE A 167 -4.68 -3.45 -14.90
N VAL A 168 -4.95 -4.40 -15.79
CA VAL A 168 -3.93 -5.01 -16.68
C VAL A 168 -3.19 -3.96 -17.53
N PRO A 169 -3.85 -3.06 -18.28
CA PRO A 169 -3.16 -2.02 -19.03
C PRO A 169 -2.42 -1.03 -18.11
N LEU A 170 -2.94 -0.77 -16.89
CA LEU A 170 -2.24 0.05 -15.89
C LEU A 170 -0.98 -0.64 -15.38
N LYS A 171 -1.00 -1.97 -15.20
CA LYS A 171 0.16 -2.78 -14.82
C LYS A 171 1.23 -2.78 -15.92
N ILE A 172 0.81 -2.82 -17.20
CA ILE A 172 1.71 -2.69 -18.35
C ILE A 172 2.32 -1.29 -18.39
N GLN A 173 1.53 -0.24 -18.15
CA GLN A 173 2.05 1.14 -18.07
C GLN A 173 3.01 1.33 -16.90
N ILE A 174 2.71 0.79 -15.72
CA ILE A 174 3.61 0.87 -14.56
C ILE A 174 4.88 0.05 -14.81
N GLN A 175 4.78 -1.11 -15.45
CA GLN A 175 5.96 -1.91 -15.79
C GLN A 175 6.82 -1.19 -16.83
N ASN A 176 6.23 -0.62 -17.88
CA ASN A 176 6.96 0.19 -18.85
C ASN A 176 7.60 1.42 -18.21
N VAL A 177 6.91 2.09 -17.27
CA VAL A 177 7.49 3.21 -16.51
C VAL A 177 8.60 2.75 -15.58
N ILE A 178 8.50 1.57 -14.97
CA ILE A 178 9.58 0.99 -14.13
C ILE A 178 10.79 0.58 -14.99
N ASP A 179 10.54 0.06 -16.20
CA ASP A 179 11.57 -0.34 -17.15
C ASP A 179 12.23 0.88 -17.83
N ASP A 180 11.51 2.00 -17.96
CA ASP A 180 11.98 3.31 -18.44
C ASP A 180 12.70 4.15 -17.36
N ILE A 181 12.65 3.74 -16.08
CA ILE A 181 13.50 4.36 -15.05
C ILE A 181 14.93 3.92 -15.35
N PRO A 182 15.85 4.83 -15.74
CA PRO A 182 17.22 4.46 -16.00
C PRO A 182 17.77 3.77 -14.76
N ASN A 183 18.39 2.60 -14.97
CA ASN A 183 19.02 1.85 -13.91
C ASN A 183 19.95 2.81 -13.18
N VAL A 184 19.84 2.90 -11.85
CA VAL A 184 20.71 3.80 -11.06
C VAL A 184 22.19 3.37 -11.15
N LEU A 185 22.47 2.24 -11.83
CA LEU A 185 23.78 1.76 -12.23
C LEU A 185 24.25 2.19 -13.65
N ASP A 186 23.36 2.64 -14.54
CA ASP A 186 23.71 3.00 -15.93
C ASP A 186 24.04 4.50 -16.09
N LEU A 187 23.92 5.31 -15.04
CA LEU A 187 24.38 6.71 -14.99
C LEU A 187 25.89 6.87 -14.79
N HIS A 188 26.66 5.80 -15.03
CA HIS A 188 28.12 5.74 -14.81
C HIS A 188 28.94 5.60 -16.11
N GLN A 189 28.40 6.05 -17.25
CA GLN A 189 29.19 6.30 -18.46
C GLN A 189 29.18 7.77 -18.85
#